data_AF-A0A1S1EEB9-F1
#
_entry.id   AF-A0A1S1EEB9-F1
#
_cell.length_a   1.000
_cell.length_b   1.000
_cell.length_c   1.000
_cell.angle_alpha   90.00
_cell.angle_beta   90.00
_cell.angle_gamma   90.00
#
_symmetry.space_group_name_H-M   'P 1'
#
loop_
_entity.id
_entity.type
_entity.pdbx_description
1 polymer ?
#
loop_
_entity_poly.entity_id
_entity_poly.type
_entity_poly.pdbx_seq_one_letter_code
_entity_poly.pdbx_strand_id
1 'polypeptide(L)' 'MAMTLRLTADEDKALVLLASAWGCSKQEAARRAVVTAASRLLDDAHVTDLARTLIPTYAGMESRIRQARS' A
#
# COMPACT_ATOMS: atom_id res chain seq x y z
N MET A 1 -22.41 -3.88 14.56
CA MET A 1 -23.05 -4.48 13.36
C MET A 1 -22.27 -5.73 12.98
N ALA A 2 -22.96 -6.86 12.79
CA ALA A 2 -22.33 -8.06 12.26
C ALA A 2 -22.43 -8.04 10.73
N MET A 3 -21.29 -8.14 10.06
CA MET A 3 -21.21 -8.29 8.60
C MET A 3 -20.64 -9.68 8.32
N THR A 4 -21.36 -10.50 7.57
CA THR A 4 -20.92 -11.85 7.18
C THR A 4 -20.41 -11.82 5.75
N LEU A 5 -19.13 -12.15 5.55
CA LEU A 5 -18.50 -12.28 4.24
C LEU A 5 -18.52 -13.75 3.81
N ARG A 6 -18.94 -14.03 2.56
CA ARG A 6 -18.80 -15.37 1.98
C ARG A 6 -17.41 -15.50 1.39
N LEU A 7 -16.67 -16.50 1.84
CA LEU A 7 -15.30 -16.78 1.41
C LEU A 7 -15.29 -17.98 0.45
N THR A 8 -14.45 -17.88 -0.57
CA THR A 8 -13.95 -19.03 -1.32
C THR A 8 -13.03 -19.88 -0.44
N ALA A 9 -12.75 -21.12 -0.87
CA ALA A 9 -11.84 -22.00 -0.15
C ALA A 9 -10.42 -21.43 -0.02
N ASP A 10 -9.96 -20.66 -1.02
CA ASP A 10 -8.61 -20.09 -1.02
C ASP A 10 -8.52 -18.85 -0.13
N GLU A 11 -9.56 -18.01 -0.12
CA GLU A 11 -9.64 -16.89 0.83
C GLU A 11 -9.70 -17.39 2.28
N ASP A 12 -10.42 -18.48 2.54
CA ASP A 12 -10.47 -19.08 3.88
C ASP A 12 -9.08 -19.57 4.34
N LYS A 13 -8.37 -20.30 3.47
CA LYS A 13 -7.00 -20.76 3.73
C LYS A 13 -6.04 -19.59 3.96
N ALA A 14 -6.13 -18.55 3.15
CA ALA A 14 -5.31 -17.34 3.30
C ALA A 14 -5.56 -16.68 4.66
N LEU A 15 -6.82 -16.54 5.08
CA LEU A 15 -7.17 -15.96 6.38
C LEU A 15 -6.76 -16.85 7.55
N VAL A 16 -6.78 -18.18 7.42
CA VAL A 16 -6.22 -19.10 8.43
C VAL A 16 -4.72 -18.87 8.59
N LEU A 17 -3.97 -18.76 7.49
CA LEU A 17 -2.54 -18.48 7.52
C LEU A 17 -2.24 -17.13 8.17
N LEU A 18 -2.96 -16.07 7.80
CA LEU A 18 -2.78 -14.75 8.37
C LEU A 18 -3.12 -14.71 9.87
N ALA A 19 -4.22 -15.35 10.26
CA ALA A 19 -4.64 -15.47 11.66
C ALA A 19 -3.56 -16.16 12.52
N SER A 20 -2.99 -17.25 12.00
CA SER A 20 -1.88 -17.96 12.65
C SER A 20 -0.64 -17.06 12.77
N ALA A 21 -0.22 -16.42 11.68
CA ALA A 21 0.97 -15.57 11.65
C ALA A 21 0.84 -14.34 12.57
N TRP A 22 -0.36 -13.79 12.71
CA TRP A 22 -0.62 -12.61 13.54
C TRP A 22 -1.08 -12.94 14.97
N GLY A 23 -1.27 -14.23 15.29
CA GLY A 23 -1.76 -14.66 16.59
C GLY A 23 -3.15 -14.11 16.93
N CYS A 24 -4.06 -14.05 15.95
CA CYS A 24 -5.40 -13.48 16.13
C CYS A 24 -6.50 -14.39 15.55
N SER A 25 -7.77 -13.99 15.71
CA SER A 25 -8.89 -14.72 15.09
C SER A 25 -8.93 -14.50 13.58
N LYS A 26 -9.62 -15.39 12.85
CA LYS A 26 -9.86 -15.26 11.40
C LYS A 26 -10.57 -13.96 11.02
N GLN A 27 -11.56 -13.56 11.83
CA GLN A 27 -12.30 -12.30 11.63
C GLN A 27 -11.41 -11.08 11.83
N GLU A 28 -10.57 -11.09 12.88
CA GLU A 28 -9.63 -10.00 13.13
C GLU A 28 -8.54 -9.95 12.05
N ALA A 29 -8.08 -11.11 11.56
CA ALA A 29 -7.17 -11.17 10.42
C ALA A 29 -7.81 -10.55 9.17
N ALA A 30 -9.07 -10.85 8.87
CA ALA A 30 -9.77 -10.20 7.75
C ALA A 30 -9.82 -8.68 7.92
N ARG A 31 -10.17 -8.20 9.11
CA ARG A 31 -10.21 -6.75 9.43
C ARG A 31 -8.85 -6.09 9.24
N ARG A 32 -7.80 -6.67 9.82
CA ARG A 32 -6.42 -6.15 9.72
C ARG A 32 -5.90 -6.20 8.29
N ALA A 33 -6.20 -7.25 7.53
CA ALA A 33 -5.80 -7.37 6.13
C ALA A 33 -6.42 -6.26 5.27
N VAL A 34 -7.72 -5.98 5.44
CA VAL A 34 -8.42 -4.89 4.74
C VAL A 34 -7.79 -3.54 5.05
N VAL A 35 -7.57 -3.24 6.34
CA VAL A 35 -6.94 -1.97 6.75
C VAL A 35 -5.52 -1.86 6.19
N THR A 36 -4.73 -2.93 6.28
CA THR A 36 -3.35 -2.97 5.76
C THR A 36 -3.30 -2.74 4.25
N ALA A 37 -4.19 -3.39 3.50
CA ALA A 37 -4.26 -3.23 2.05
C ALA A 37 -4.68 -1.80 1.66
N ALA A 38 -5.65 -1.22 2.36
CA ALA A 38 -6.08 0.15 2.14
C ALA A 38 -4.98 1.17 2.44
N SER A 39 -4.26 1.01 3.56
CA SER A 39 -3.12 1.87 3.90
C SER A 39 -2.03 1.82 2.83
N ARG A 40 -1.62 0.61 2.42
CA ARG A 40 -0.61 0.45 1.35
C ARG A 40 -1.03 1.11 0.04
N LEU A 41 -2.29 0.94 -0.37
CA LEU A 41 -2.82 1.57 -1.57
C LEU A 41 -2.71 3.10 -1.52
N LEU A 42 -3.03 3.71 -0.37
CA LEU A 42 -2.93 5.14 -0.18
C LEU A 42 -1.48 5.63 -0.13
N ASP A 43 -0.59 4.89 0.54
CA ASP A 43 0.84 5.20 0.62
C ASP A 43 1.49 5.15 -0.78
N ASP A 44 1.20 4.11 -1.57
CA ASP A 44 1.70 3.95 -2.94
C ASP A 44 1.22 5.09 -3.85
N ALA A 45 -0.04 5.49 -3.71
CA ALA A 45 -0.59 6.62 -4.44
C ALA A 45 0.11 7.94 -4.06
N HIS A 46 0.38 8.14 -2.77
CA HIS A 46 1.08 9.31 -2.28
C HIS A 46 2.52 9.38 -2.81
N VAL A 47 3.27 8.28 -2.76
CA VAL A 47 4.63 8.20 -3.31
C VAL A 47 4.63 8.47 -4.82
N THR A 48 3.66 7.91 -5.54
CA THR A 48 3.53 8.12 -7.00
C THR A 48 3.27 9.59 -7.34
N ASP A 49 2.39 10.25 -6.59
CA ASP A 49 2.09 11.67 -6.79
C ASP A 49 3.30 12.57 -6.47
N LEU A 50 3.98 12.28 -5.38
CA LEU A 50 5.20 12.98 -4.99
C LEU A 50 6.29 12.83 -6.05
N ALA A 51 6.51 11.61 -6.56
CA ALA A 51 7.47 11.34 -7.62
C ALA A 51 7.13 12.12 -8.90
N ARG A 52 5.86 12.13 -9.30
CA ARG A 52 5.39 12.89 -10.48
C ARG A 52 5.67 14.37 -10.36
N THR A 53 5.56 14.92 -9.14
CA THR A 53 5.77 16.35 -8.88
C THR A 53 7.25 16.69 -8.79
N LEU A 54 8.01 15.95 -7.99
CA LEU A 54 9.38 16.32 -7.63
C LEU A 54 10.41 15.95 -8.70
N ILE A 55 10.28 14.79 -9.36
CA ILE A 55 11.29 14.32 -10.33
C ILE A 55 11.49 15.35 -11.46
N PRO A 56 10.44 15.88 -12.13
CA PRO A 56 10.62 16.89 -13.17
C PRO A 56 11.24 18.18 -12.64
N THR A 57 10.87 18.61 -11.43
CA THR A 57 11.42 19.82 -10.80
C THR A 57 12.92 19.69 -10.58
N TYR A 58 13.37 18.59 -9.96
CA TYR A 58 14.79 18.36 -9.74
C TYR A 58 15.58 18.20 -11.04
N ALA A 59 15.04 17.45 -12.01
CA ALA A 59 15.68 17.32 -13.33
C ALA A 59 15.85 18.68 -14.03
N GLY A 60 14.85 19.55 -13.94
CA GLY A 60 14.92 20.91 -14.44
C GLY A 60 15.98 21.76 -13.74
N MET A 61 16.07 21.67 -12.42
CA MET A 61 17.11 22.36 -11.63
C MET A 61 18.52 21.88 -12.00
N GLU A 62 18.73 20.56 -12.09
CA GLU A 62 20.02 19.99 -12.49
C GLU A 62 20.45 20.42 -13.89
N SER A 63 19.51 20.44 -14.84
CA SER A 63 19.76 20.92 -16.20
C SER A 63 20.25 22.37 -16.21
N ARG A 64 19.59 23.25 -15.42
CA ARG A 64 19.98 24.67 -15.29
C ARG A 64 21.37 24.83 -14.65
N ILE A 65 21.68 24.06 -13.61
CA ILE A 65 23.00 24.09 -12.98
C ILE A 65 24.09 23.66 -13.97
N ARG A 66 23.83 22.62 -14.76
CA ARG A 66 24.76 22.13 -15.78
C ARG A 66 25.02 23.21 -16.84
N GLN A 67 23.98 23.87 -17.33
CA GLN A 67 24.08 24.96 -18.29
C GLN A 67 24.86 26.17 -17.76
N ALA A 68 24.72 26.51 -16.46
CA ALA A 68 25.44 27.62 -15.87
C ALA A 68 26.94 27.34 -15.64
N ARG A 69 27.37 26.07 -15.72
CA ARG A 69 28.76 25.63 -15.50
C ARG A 69 29.54 25.36 -16.78
N SER A 70 28.86 25.31 -17.93
CA SER A 70 29.47 25.21 -19.27
C SER A 70 29.71 26.59 -19.85
#